data_AF-R7KC00-F1
#
_entry.id   AF-R7KC00-F1
#
_cell.length_a   1.000
_cell.length_b   1.000
_cell.length_c   1.000
_cell.angle_alpha   90.00
_cell.angle_beta   90.00
_cell.angle_gamma   90.00
#
_symmetry.space_group_name_H-M   'P 1'
#
loop_
_entity.id
_entity.type
_entity.pdbx_description
1 polymer ?
#
loop_
_entity_poly.entity_id
_entity_poly.type
_entity_poly.pdbx_seq_one_letter_code
_entity_poly.pdbx_strand_id
1 'polypeptide(L)'
;MIFSIIANVRRKKDITVGNRRIDSANVHQAYGLLSMYLALAIIGCGIICIVAPEYSLADVVFEVVSALSTVGYSVGLSVHVAVVGKVVLILLMYIGRVGMLSFAMIFAGKNKVVPLERPTEKIIIG
;
A
#
# COMPACT_ATOMS: atom_id res chain seq x y z
N MET A 1 -9.26 -5.70 -7.24
CA MET A 1 -8.38 -5.64 -8.44
C MET A 1 -8.60 -6.78 -9.42
N ILE A 2 -8.55 -8.06 -9.04
CA ILE A 2 -8.68 -9.20 -9.98
C ILE A 2 -9.97 -9.10 -10.83
N PHE A 3 -11.12 -8.82 -10.21
CA PHE A 3 -12.38 -8.61 -10.94
C PHE A 3 -12.38 -7.39 -11.87
N SER A 4 -11.66 -6.32 -11.50
CA SER A 4 -11.50 -5.13 -12.34
C SER A 4 -10.62 -5.43 -13.55
N ILE A 5 -9.54 -6.19 -13.37
CA ILE A 5 -8.64 -6.64 -14.44
C ILE A 5 -9.40 -7.58 -15.39
N ILE A 6 -10.17 -8.53 -14.86
CA ILE A 6 -11.00 -9.45 -15.67
C ILE A 6 -12.10 -8.69 -16.44
N ALA A 7 -12.75 -7.70 -15.81
CA ALA A 7 -13.77 -6.88 -16.48
C ALA A 7 -13.17 -5.99 -17.59
N ASN A 8 -11.98 -5.44 -17.35
CA ASN A 8 -11.25 -4.61 -18.31
C ASN A 8 -10.75 -5.45 -19.50
N VAL A 9 -10.21 -6.64 -19.24
CA VAL A 9 -9.87 -7.65 -20.28
C VAL A 9 -11.11 -8.09 -21.06
N ARG A 10 -12.29 -8.14 -20.42
CA ARG A 10 -13.58 -8.41 -21.08
C ARG A 10 -14.21 -7.19 -21.78
N ARG A 11 -13.49 -6.08 -21.96
CA ARG A 11 -13.94 -4.81 -22.58
C ARG A 11 -15.25 -4.23 -22.01
N LYS A 12 -15.60 -4.52 -20.75
CA LYS A 12 -16.73 -3.85 -20.10
C LYS A 12 -16.20 -2.62 -19.36
N LYS A 13 -16.61 -1.43 -19.81
CA LYS A 13 -16.29 -0.14 -19.17
C LYS A 13 -16.78 -0.07 -17.72
N ASP A 14 -17.82 -0.82 -17.40
CA ASP A 14 -18.40 -0.87 -16.06
C ASP A 14 -18.06 -2.19 -15.35
N ILE A 15 -17.42 -2.07 -14.19
CA ILE A 15 -17.10 -3.20 -13.32
C ILE A 15 -18.37 -3.56 -12.55
N THR A 16 -19.13 -4.52 -13.08
CA THR A 16 -20.30 -5.09 -12.41
C THR A 16 -19.92 -6.39 -11.71
N VAL A 17 -20.11 -6.44 -10.38
CA VAL A 17 -19.94 -7.65 -9.57
C VAL A 17 -21.29 -7.99 -8.97
N GLY A 18 -21.79 -9.21 -9.20
CA GLY A 18 -23.03 -9.70 -8.57
C GLY A 18 -24.26 -8.81 -8.80
N ASN A 19 -24.36 -8.14 -9.95
CA ASN A 19 -25.42 -7.18 -10.31
C ASN A 19 -25.32 -5.77 -9.67
N ARG A 20 -24.19 -5.43 -9.04
CA ARG A 20 -23.89 -4.06 -8.54
C ARG A 20 -22.74 -3.43 -9.32
N ARG A 21 -22.89 -2.16 -9.73
CA ARG A 21 -21.79 -1.36 -10.33
C ARG A 21 -20.86 -0.86 -9.24
N ILE A 22 -19.56 -1.08 -9.43
CA ILE A 22 -18.51 -0.50 -8.58
C ILE A 22 -18.13 0.85 -9.20
N ASP A 23 -18.19 1.90 -8.38
CA ASP A 23 -17.79 3.23 -8.80
C ASP A 23 -16.29 3.29 -9.09
N SER A 24 -15.91 4.00 -10.15
CA SER A 24 -14.53 4.07 -10.64
C SER A 24 -13.60 4.78 -9.65
N ALA A 25 -14.15 5.63 -8.77
CA ALA A 25 -13.42 6.26 -7.67
C ALA A 25 -12.89 5.23 -6.64
N ASN A 26 -13.71 4.25 -6.27
CA ASN A 26 -13.32 3.19 -5.33
C ASN A 26 -12.21 2.31 -5.90
N VAL A 27 -12.20 2.13 -7.22
CA VAL A 27 -11.17 1.37 -7.92
C VAL A 27 -9.83 2.10 -7.88
N HIS A 28 -9.81 3.41 -8.17
CA HIS A 28 -8.59 4.22 -8.07
C HIS A 28 -8.05 4.30 -6.64
N GLN A 29 -8.93 4.44 -5.65
CA GLN A 29 -8.54 4.39 -4.23
C GLN A 29 -7.89 3.04 -3.88
N ALA A 30 -8.46 1.92 -4.35
CA ALA A 30 -7.87 0.60 -4.11
C ALA A 30 -6.48 0.45 -4.75
N TYR A 31 -6.26 1.00 -5.96
CA TYR A 31 -4.94 1.02 -6.60
C TYR A 31 -3.93 1.86 -5.79
N GLY A 32 -4.33 3.05 -5.34
CA GLY A 32 -3.48 3.93 -4.52
C GLY A 32 -3.09 3.30 -3.18
N LEU A 33 -4.00 2.56 -2.55
CA LEU A 33 -3.68 1.80 -1.34
C LEU A 33 -2.66 0.71 -1.61
N LEU A 34 -2.87 -0.10 -2.66
CA LEU A 34 -1.96 -1.19 -2.97
C LEU A 34 -0.55 -0.67 -3.23
N SER A 35 -0.41 0.38 -4.06
CA SER A 35 0.90 0.95 -4.37
C SER A 35 1.60 1.49 -3.13
N MET A 36 0.84 2.13 -2.23
CA MET A 36 1.37 2.64 -0.97
C MET A 36 1.81 1.50 -0.02
N TYR A 37 1.02 0.43 0.13
CA TYR A 37 1.38 -0.75 0.93
C TYR A 37 2.66 -1.41 0.41
N LEU A 38 2.76 -1.55 -0.91
CA LEU A 38 3.94 -2.12 -1.54
C LEU A 38 5.18 -1.25 -1.34
N ALA A 39 5.04 0.08 -1.48
CA ALA A 39 6.14 1.01 -1.26
C ALA A 39 6.65 0.95 0.20
N LEU A 40 5.75 0.95 1.19
CA LEU A 40 6.15 0.80 2.59
C LEU A 40 6.80 -0.55 2.88
N ALA A 41 6.32 -1.64 2.27
CA ALA A 41 6.93 -2.96 2.44
C ALA A 41 8.38 -2.96 1.94
N ILE A 42 8.64 -2.39 0.75
CA ILE A 42 9.98 -2.31 0.18
C ILE A 42 10.90 -1.46 1.07
N ILE A 43 10.43 -0.29 1.50
CA ILE A 43 11.21 0.60 2.39
C ILE A 43 11.49 -0.07 3.73
N GLY A 44 10.48 -0.71 4.33
CA GLY A 44 10.60 -1.44 5.59
C GLY A 44 11.61 -2.58 5.52
N CYS A 45 11.54 -3.40 4.46
CA CYS A 45 12.52 -4.45 4.21
C CYS A 45 13.93 -3.87 4.05
N GLY A 46 14.09 -2.79 3.28
CA GLY A 46 15.39 -2.14 3.07
C GLY A 46 16.02 -1.66 4.37
N ILE A 47 15.24 -1.00 5.24
CA ILE A 47 15.74 -0.53 6.54
C ILE A 47 16.14 -1.70 7.44
N ILE A 48 15.32 -2.75 7.51
CA ILE A 48 15.59 -3.90 8.37
C ILE A 48 16.80 -4.71 7.88
N CYS A 49 16.99 -4.86 6.56
CA CYS A 49 18.19 -5.50 6.01
C CYS A 49 19.48 -4.76 6.38
N ILE A 50 19.44 -3.41 6.46
CA ILE A 50 20.61 -2.62 6.90
C ILE A 50 20.86 -2.79 8.40
N VAL A 51 19.80 -2.87 9.19
CA VAL A 51 19.89 -2.96 10.67
C VAL A 51 20.23 -4.37 11.14
N ALA A 52 19.82 -5.40 10.41
CA ALA A 52 19.96 -6.80 10.79
C ALA A 52 20.50 -7.64 9.62
N PRO A 53 21.80 -7.49 9.27
CA PRO A 53 22.41 -8.15 8.10
C PRO A 53 22.55 -9.68 8.26
N GLU A 54 22.37 -10.21 9.48
CA GLU A 54 22.53 -11.64 9.78
C GLU A 54 21.32 -12.49 9.34
N TYR A 55 20.19 -11.86 9.02
CA TYR A 55 18.96 -12.56 8.66
C TYR A 55 18.79 -12.67 7.14
N SER A 56 18.17 -13.77 6.71
CA SER A 56 17.85 -13.97 5.30
C SER A 56 16.83 -12.94 4.81
N LEU A 57 16.95 -12.53 3.55
CA LEU A 57 15.97 -11.66 2.89
C LEU A 57 14.54 -12.22 2.97
N ALA A 58 14.40 -13.54 2.90
CA ALA A 58 13.09 -14.19 3.00
C ALA A 58 12.43 -13.96 4.38
N ASP A 59 13.22 -14.05 5.45
CA ASP A 59 12.72 -13.85 6.82
C ASP A 59 12.37 -12.38 7.07
N VAL A 60 13.18 -11.45 6.56
CA VAL A 60 12.91 -10.01 6.65
C VAL A 60 11.63 -9.64 5.91
N VAL A 61 11.45 -10.14 4.68
CA VAL A 61 10.22 -9.89 3.91
C VAL A 61 9.00 -10.48 4.61
N PHE A 62 9.11 -11.70 5.14
CA PHE A 62 8.01 -12.33 5.87
C PHE A 62 7.61 -11.51 7.11
N GLU A 63 8.59 -11.03 7.89
CA GLU A 63 8.35 -10.23 9.08
C GLU A 63 7.68 -8.89 8.74
N VAL A 64 8.17 -8.18 7.72
CA VAL A 64 7.63 -6.88 7.30
C VAL A 64 6.21 -7.02 6.76
N VAL A 65 5.95 -8.05 5.94
CA VAL A 65 4.62 -8.31 5.40
C VAL A 65 3.64 -8.71 6.50
N SER A 66 4.08 -9.52 7.48
CA SER A 66 3.29 -9.89 8.65
C SER A 66 2.95 -8.68 9.52
N ALA A 67 3.91 -7.79 9.76
CA ALA A 67 3.72 -6.55 10.50
C ALA A 67 2.75 -5.60 9.79
N LEU A 68 2.93 -5.38 8.48
CA LEU A 68 2.03 -4.54 7.66
C LEU A 68 0.61 -5.09 7.57
N SER A 69 0.46 -6.41 7.48
CA SER A 69 -0.84 -7.07 7.41
C SER A 69 -1.45 -7.32 8.80
N THR A 70 -0.74 -6.96 9.88
CA THR A 70 -1.14 -7.18 11.28
C THR A 70 -1.47 -8.64 11.61
N VAL A 71 -0.78 -9.58 10.97
CA VAL A 71 -0.97 -11.03 11.17
C VAL A 71 -0.40 -11.49 12.51
N GLY A 72 0.64 -10.82 12.99
CA GLY A 72 1.25 -11.09 14.31
C GLY A 72 2.14 -12.34 14.35
N TYR A 73 2.45 -12.93 13.19
CA TYR A 73 3.42 -14.00 13.07
C TYR A 73 4.84 -13.43 12.98
N SER A 74 5.79 -14.04 13.68
CA SER A 74 7.19 -13.63 13.66
C SER A 74 8.10 -14.84 13.53
N VAL A 75 9.17 -14.72 12.76
CA VAL A 75 10.24 -15.74 12.65
C VAL A 75 11.25 -15.61 13.82
N GLY A 76 10.98 -14.72 14.78
CA GLY A 76 11.88 -14.40 15.90
C GLY A 76 12.77 -13.19 15.65
N LEU A 77 12.66 -12.56 14.47
CA LEU A 77 13.39 -11.34 14.10
C LEU A 77 13.07 -10.16 15.04
N SER A 78 11.79 -9.98 15.37
CA SER A 78 11.30 -8.87 16.20
C SER A 78 11.95 -8.78 17.59
N VAL A 79 12.43 -9.90 18.15
CA VAL A 79 13.01 -9.94 19.52
C VAL A 79 14.46 -9.46 19.52
N HIS A 80 15.23 -9.85 18.50
CA HIS A 80 16.68 -9.66 18.40
C HIS A 80 17.11 -8.44 17.58
N VAL A 81 16.19 -7.80 16.86
CA VAL A 81 16.46 -6.59 16.09
C VAL A 81 16.84 -5.41 17.00
N ALA A 82 17.79 -4.59 16.53
CA ALA A 82 18.21 -3.35 17.19
C ALA A 82 17.01 -2.40 17.43
N VAL A 83 17.13 -1.49 18.40
CA VAL A 83 16.06 -0.57 18.81
C VAL A 83 15.42 0.15 17.61
N VAL A 84 16.23 0.53 16.61
CA VAL A 84 15.78 1.18 15.37
C VAL A 84 14.80 0.31 14.58
N GLY A 85 15.09 -0.98 14.39
CA GLY A 85 14.19 -1.86 13.63
C GLY A 85 12.90 -2.19 14.39
N LYS A 86 12.93 -2.22 15.74
CA LYS A 86 11.71 -2.36 16.56
C LYS A 86 10.77 -1.18 16.36
N VAL A 87 11.30 0.05 16.33
CA VAL A 87 10.50 1.26 16.06
C VAL A 87 9.87 1.20 14.67
N VAL A 88 10.62 0.76 13.66
CA VAL A 88 10.10 0.59 12.29
C VAL A 88 8.97 -0.43 12.24
N LEU A 89 9.11 -1.59 12.90
CA LEU A 89 8.07 -2.62 12.96
C LEU A 89 6.81 -2.12 13.67
N ILE A 90 6.95 -1.38 14.77
CA ILE A 90 5.81 -0.76 15.49
C ILE A 90 5.07 0.22 14.57
N LEU A 91 5.80 1.06 13.82
CA LEU A 91 5.20 1.98 12.86
C LEU A 91 4.48 1.24 11.73
N LEU A 92 5.08 0.18 11.17
CA LEU A 92 4.47 -0.66 10.13
C LEU A 92 3.18 -1.32 10.63
N MET A 93 3.16 -1.84 11.87
CA MET A 93 1.95 -2.40 12.48
C MET A 93 0.87 -1.34 12.71
N TYR A 94 1.25 -0.14 13.17
CA TYR A 94 0.31 0.95 13.38
C TYR A 94 -0.33 1.40 12.06
N ILE A 95 0.46 1.58 11.00
CA ILE A 95 -0.02 1.93 9.67
C ILE A 95 -0.90 0.81 9.09
N GLY A 96 -0.49 -0.45 9.28
CA GLY A 96 -1.26 -1.63 8.91
C GLY A 96 -2.65 -1.66 9.56
N ARG A 97 -2.73 -1.35 10.87
CA ARG A 97 -3.97 -1.42 11.66
C ARG A 97 -4.90 -0.22 11.48
N VAL A 98 -4.36 1.00 11.48
CA VAL A 98 -5.14 2.26 11.31
C VAL A 98 -5.72 2.38 9.90
N GLY A 99 -5.16 1.60 8.96
CA GLY A 99 -5.54 1.58 7.57
C GLY A 99 -4.88 2.73 6.82
N MET A 100 -4.17 2.40 5.74
CA MET A 100 -3.52 3.40 4.90
C MET A 100 -4.45 4.47 4.36
N LEU A 101 -5.75 4.21 4.21
CA LEU A 101 -6.73 5.23 3.81
C LEU A 101 -6.78 6.40 4.78
N SER A 102 -6.77 6.12 6.08
CA SER A 102 -6.79 7.13 7.13
C SER A 102 -5.49 7.95 7.10
N PHE A 103 -4.36 7.28 6.95
CA PHE A 103 -3.05 7.93 6.81
C PHE A 103 -2.96 8.78 5.53
N ALA A 104 -3.44 8.24 4.41
CA ALA A 104 -3.52 8.93 3.14
C ALA A 104 -4.45 10.13 3.22
N MET A 105 -5.56 10.09 3.96
CA MET A 105 -6.43 11.26 4.15
C MET A 105 -5.79 12.35 5.03
N ILE A 106 -4.93 11.99 5.98
CA ILE A 106 -4.17 12.97 6.79
C ILE A 106 -3.10 13.65 5.93
N PHE A 107 -2.41 12.88 5.07
CA PHE A 107 -1.35 13.39 4.20
C PHE A 107 -1.87 14.06 2.93
N ALA A 108 -2.97 13.57 2.37
CA ALA A 108 -3.71 14.20 1.28
C ALA A 108 -4.45 15.40 1.89
N GLY A 109 -3.70 16.48 2.09
CA GLY A 109 -4.22 17.75 2.58
C GLY A 109 -5.53 18.08 1.87
N LYS A 110 -6.51 18.52 2.67
CA LYS A 110 -7.89 18.87 2.26
C LYS A 110 -7.90 19.35 0.81
N ASN A 111 -8.39 18.50 -0.08
CA ASN A 111 -8.45 18.79 -1.50
C ASN A 111 -9.26 20.09 -1.64
N LYS A 112 -8.58 21.22 -1.89
CA LYS A 112 -9.28 22.45 -2.24
C LYS A 112 -10.00 22.11 -3.54
N VAL A 113 -11.32 22.09 -3.48
CA VAL A 113 -12.18 21.96 -4.66
C VAL A 113 -11.71 23.06 -5.61
N VAL A 114 -10.94 22.69 -6.64
CA VAL A 114 -10.41 23.67 -7.59
C VAL A 114 -11.62 24.06 -8.45
N PRO A 115 -12.10 25.32 -8.41
CA PRO A 115 -13.35 25.68 -9.09
C PRO A 115 -13.24 25.66 -10.62
N LEU A 116 -12.03 25.49 -11.16
CA LEU A 116 -11.72 25.53 -12.58
C LEU A 116 -10.87 24.31 -12.95
N GLU A 117 -11.50 23.38 -13.67
CA GLU A 117 -10.85 22.25 -14.30
C GLU A 117 -9.92 22.80 -15.40
N ARG A 118 -8.60 22.56 -15.25
CA ARG A 118 -7.62 23.04 -16.22
C ARG A 118 -7.75 22.23 -17.52
N PRO A 119 -7.66 22.86 -18.70
CA PRO A 119 -7.76 22.16 -19.97
C PRO A 119 -6.67 21.08 -20.06
N THR A 120 -7.07 19.89 -20.50
CA THR A 120 -6.19 18.72 -20.62
C THR A 120 -5.29 18.90 -21.83
N GLU A 121 -4.00 19.14 -21.59
CA GLU A 121 -3.00 19.21 -22.64
C GLU A 121 -2.46 17.80 -22.94
N LYS A 122 -2.54 17.38 -24.22
CA LYS A 122 -1.99 16.09 -24.66
C LYS A 122 -0.49 16.23 -24.83
N ILE A 123 0.27 15.76 -23.85
CA ILE A 123 1.72 15.66 -23.95
C ILE A 123 2.04 14.42 -24.80
N ILE A 124 2.64 14.63 -25.97
CA ILE A 124 3.19 13.54 -26.79
C ILE A 124 4.50 13.12 -26.12
N ILE A 125 4.49 11.95 -25.51
CA ILE A 125 5.69 11.30 -24.99
C ILE A 125 6.22 10.47 -26.16
N GLY A 126 7.37 10.89 -26.70
CA GLY A 126 8.11 10.16 -27.74
C GLY A 126 8.73 8.88 -27.21
#